data_AF-A0A7K2QGL0-F1
#
_entry.id   AF-A0A7K2QGL0-F1
#
_cell.length_a   1.000
_cell.length_b   1.000
_cell.length_c   1.000
_cell.angle_alpha   90.00
_cell.angle_beta   90.00
_cell.angle_gamma   90.00
#
_symmetry.space_group_name_H-M   'P 1'
#
loop_
_entity.id
_entity.type
_entity.pdbx_description
1 polymer ?
#
loop_
_entity_poly.entity_id
_entity_poly.type
_entity_poly.pdbx_seq_one_letter_code
_entity_poly.pdbx_strand_id
1 'polypeptide(L)'
;MTTAPADVDTPVDRASLEARRAVARELQTAFRDSGVHAMPKIGMTTAAPAVSLTIPLSGWEISPFLGDGQLPVANPAAPLQHLLGQHDVHAKVTLVEFGPETAAEVAVATYGDAWRLVALVVERRSEAHNAALRLRAAFTKIGITEDHIYVAAGTVQIGDINAPDAVTLLEILTNGNSSAALDELGLRNRWDAEGWREVEKLAQLLGRVVSKACGQYLESVPNPACHTCASSRPHRISLGTASPQHVLLLASAITAADEPGACGDVAPPDM
;
A
#
# COMPACT_ATOMS: atom_id res chain seq x y z
N MET A 1 -59.13 -0.50 -3.61
CA MET A 1 -57.82 -1.08 -3.24
C MET A 1 -56.92 -0.93 -4.44
N THR A 2 -56.11 0.13 -4.45
CA THR A 2 -55.16 0.41 -5.52
C THR A 2 -53.84 -0.23 -5.11
N THR A 3 -53.53 -1.40 -5.65
CA THR A 3 -52.21 -2.01 -5.53
C THR A 3 -51.23 -1.08 -6.22
N ALA A 4 -50.30 -0.50 -5.44
CA ALA A 4 -49.16 0.21 -6.00
C ALA A 4 -48.40 -0.74 -6.95
N PRO A 5 -47.97 -0.26 -8.13
CA PRO A 5 -47.19 -1.08 -9.04
C PRO A 5 -45.93 -1.56 -8.31
N ALA A 6 -45.63 -2.86 -8.43
CA ALA A 6 -44.39 -3.44 -7.96
C ALA A 6 -43.23 -2.62 -8.55
N ASP A 7 -42.36 -2.11 -7.68
CA ASP A 7 -41.19 -1.32 -8.05
C ASP A 7 -40.27 -2.21 -8.88
N VAL A 8 -40.35 -2.12 -10.20
CA VAL A 8 -39.53 -2.94 -11.11
C VAL A 8 -38.15 -2.32 -11.14
N ASP A 9 -37.23 -2.99 -10.44
CA ASP A 9 -35.81 -2.69 -10.41
C ASP A 9 -35.26 -2.52 -11.84
N THR A 10 -35.09 -1.28 -12.27
CA THR A 10 -34.70 -0.96 -13.65
C THR A 10 -33.17 -1.05 -13.76
N PRO A 11 -32.63 -1.77 -14.77
CA PRO A 11 -31.19 -1.79 -15.00
C PRO A 11 -30.64 -0.39 -15.27
N VAL A 12 -29.45 -0.10 -14.74
CA VAL A 12 -28.77 1.15 -15.08
C VAL A 12 -28.26 1.15 -16.51
N ASP A 13 -28.21 2.33 -17.13
CA ASP A 13 -27.62 2.49 -18.45
C ASP A 13 -26.10 2.22 -18.44
N ARG A 14 -25.53 2.04 -19.64
CA ARG A 14 -24.12 1.69 -19.81
C ARG A 14 -23.16 2.76 -19.25
N ALA A 15 -23.44 4.04 -19.45
CA ALA A 15 -22.56 5.11 -18.99
C ALA A 15 -22.55 5.18 -17.46
N SER A 16 -23.73 5.04 -16.84
CA SER A 16 -23.87 4.93 -15.38
C SER A 16 -23.13 3.71 -14.82
N LEU A 17 -23.19 2.56 -15.50
CA LEU A 17 -22.46 1.36 -15.11
C LEU A 17 -20.95 1.54 -15.20
N GLU A 18 -20.45 2.17 -16.25
CA GLU A 18 -19.03 2.49 -16.44
C GLU A 18 -18.53 3.47 -15.37
N ALA A 19 -19.31 4.49 -15.03
CA ALA A 19 -19.01 5.42 -13.94
C ALA A 19 -18.95 4.72 -12.57
N ARG A 20 -19.93 3.84 -12.28
CA ARG A 20 -19.93 3.01 -11.05
C ARG A 20 -18.70 2.11 -10.96
N ARG A 21 -18.29 1.49 -12.08
CA ARG A 21 -17.07 0.66 -12.15
C ARG A 21 -15.80 1.47 -11.95
N ALA A 22 -15.71 2.66 -12.54
CA ALA A 22 -14.56 3.54 -12.37
C ALA A 22 -14.38 3.91 -10.89
N VAL A 23 -15.43 4.42 -10.25
CA VAL A 23 -15.32 4.84 -8.84
C VAL A 23 -15.14 3.67 -7.88
N ALA A 24 -15.69 2.48 -8.18
CA ALA A 24 -15.43 1.29 -7.37
C ALA A 24 -13.95 0.86 -7.38
N ARG A 25 -13.25 0.98 -8.53
CA ARG A 25 -11.81 0.71 -8.63
C ARG A 25 -10.97 1.74 -7.86
N GLU A 26 -11.38 2.99 -7.92
CA GLU A 26 -10.70 4.08 -7.20
C GLU A 26 -10.90 3.97 -5.69
N LEU A 27 -12.10 3.59 -5.24
CA LEU A 27 -12.35 3.25 -3.84
C LEU A 27 -11.49 2.07 -3.40
N GLN A 28 -11.46 0.98 -4.17
CA GLN A 28 -10.61 -0.18 -3.85
C GLN A 28 -9.14 0.23 -3.68
N THR A 29 -8.65 1.07 -4.60
CA THR A 29 -7.28 1.59 -4.59
C THR A 29 -7.04 2.46 -3.37
N ALA A 30 -7.91 3.44 -3.11
CA ALA A 30 -7.78 4.37 -1.98
C ALA A 30 -7.75 3.64 -0.63
N PHE A 31 -8.63 2.66 -0.42
CA PHE A 31 -8.66 1.86 0.82
C PHE A 31 -7.44 0.95 0.95
N ARG A 32 -7.07 0.22 -0.12
CA ARG A 32 -5.86 -0.63 -0.14
C ARG A 32 -4.61 0.18 0.18
N ASP A 33 -4.48 1.35 -0.43
CA ASP A 33 -3.36 2.25 -0.26
C ASP A 33 -3.33 2.87 1.16
N SER A 34 -4.46 2.87 1.85
CA SER A 34 -4.60 3.27 3.25
C SER A 34 -4.52 2.09 4.23
N GLY A 35 -4.13 0.90 3.75
CA GLY A 35 -3.95 -0.30 4.57
C GLY A 35 -5.24 -0.99 5.00
N VAL A 36 -6.39 -0.57 4.47
CA VAL A 36 -7.70 -1.13 4.80
C VAL A 36 -8.16 -2.05 3.67
N HIS A 37 -8.49 -3.29 4.01
CA HIS A 37 -9.11 -4.19 3.05
C HIS A 37 -10.58 -3.82 2.89
N ALA A 38 -10.95 -3.32 1.71
CA ALA A 38 -12.34 -3.02 1.37
C ALA A 38 -12.77 -3.81 0.14
N MET A 39 -14.00 -4.31 0.17
CA MET A 39 -14.59 -5.09 -0.91
C MET A 39 -15.74 -4.30 -1.55
N PRO A 40 -15.47 -3.49 -2.60
CA PRO A 40 -16.51 -2.74 -3.28
C PRO A 40 -17.37 -3.63 -4.18
N LYS A 41 -18.66 -3.37 -4.18
CA LYS A 41 -19.67 -3.98 -5.06
C LYS A 41 -20.47 -2.87 -5.73
N ILE A 42 -20.65 -2.96 -7.04
CA ILE A 42 -21.47 -2.02 -7.80
C ILE A 42 -22.94 -2.45 -7.80
N GLY A 43 -23.85 -1.48 -7.68
CA GLY A 43 -25.27 -1.73 -7.93
C GLY A 43 -25.56 -1.83 -9.42
N MET A 44 -26.42 -2.78 -9.81
CA MET A 44 -26.80 -3.01 -11.21
C MET A 44 -28.13 -2.37 -11.59
N THR A 45 -28.89 -1.87 -10.62
CA THR A 45 -30.22 -1.26 -10.81
C THR A 45 -30.25 0.18 -10.31
N THR A 46 -31.29 0.91 -10.69
CA THR A 46 -31.54 2.30 -10.26
C THR A 46 -31.92 2.41 -8.78
N ALA A 47 -32.53 1.37 -8.19
CA ALA A 47 -32.86 1.36 -6.76
C ALA A 47 -31.67 0.89 -5.89
N ALA A 48 -30.72 0.14 -6.47
CA ALA A 48 -29.50 -0.26 -5.79
C ALA A 48 -28.55 0.94 -5.58
N PRO A 49 -27.79 0.95 -4.46
CA PRO A 49 -26.73 1.93 -4.26
C PRO A 49 -25.73 1.89 -5.42
N ALA A 50 -25.14 3.03 -5.76
CA ALA A 50 -24.12 3.10 -6.80
C ALA A 50 -22.94 2.18 -6.48
N VAL A 51 -22.47 2.25 -5.23
CA VAL A 51 -21.44 1.37 -4.68
C VAL A 51 -21.79 1.01 -3.24
N SER A 52 -21.62 -0.26 -2.87
CA SER A 52 -21.53 -0.73 -1.49
C SER A 52 -20.11 -1.18 -1.20
N LEU A 53 -19.57 -0.82 -0.04
CA LEU A 53 -18.25 -1.23 0.43
C LEU A 53 -18.40 -2.07 1.68
N THR A 54 -17.87 -3.28 1.69
CA THR A 54 -17.72 -4.08 2.91
C THR A 54 -16.31 -3.91 3.44
N ILE A 55 -16.19 -3.46 4.69
CA ILE A 55 -14.93 -3.23 5.39
C ILE A 55 -14.91 -4.15 6.62
N PRO A 56 -14.14 -5.26 6.62
CA PRO A 56 -13.96 -6.08 7.80
C PRO A 56 -13.37 -5.26 8.95
N LEU A 57 -13.90 -5.45 10.17
CA LEU A 57 -13.45 -4.76 11.38
C LEU A 57 -12.40 -5.58 12.15
N SER A 58 -11.84 -6.62 11.53
CA SER A 58 -10.82 -7.51 12.11
C SER A 58 -9.64 -6.69 12.68
N GLY A 59 -9.40 -6.79 13.98
CA GLY A 59 -8.29 -6.09 14.63
C GLY A 59 -8.49 -4.58 14.84
N TRP A 60 -9.63 -4.00 14.46
CA TRP A 60 -10.04 -2.73 15.05
C TRP A 60 -10.47 -3.01 16.47
N GLU A 61 -9.92 -2.27 17.43
CA GLU A 61 -10.61 -2.10 18.70
C GLU A 61 -11.98 -1.53 18.33
N ILE A 62 -13.01 -2.35 18.38
CA ILE A 62 -14.40 -1.93 18.22
C ILE A 62 -14.84 -1.18 19.50
N SER A 63 -13.99 -1.17 20.54
CA SER A 63 -14.13 -0.45 21.81
C SER A 63 -14.54 1.03 21.68
N PRO A 64 -14.12 1.82 20.67
CA PRO A 64 -14.63 3.18 20.47
C PRO A 64 -16.11 3.21 20.01
N PHE A 65 -16.62 2.11 19.44
CA PHE A 65 -18.01 1.96 18.97
C PHE A 65 -18.87 1.10 19.91
N LEU A 66 -18.23 0.37 20.82
CA LEU A 66 -18.83 -0.40 21.91
C LEU A 66 -18.66 0.41 23.18
N GLY A 67 -19.67 1.20 23.55
CA GLY A 67 -19.61 2.05 24.74
C GLY A 67 -19.08 1.31 25.96
N ASP A 68 -18.18 1.98 26.71
CA ASP A 68 -17.48 1.49 27.90
C ASP A 68 -18.30 0.50 28.74
N GLY A 69 -18.16 -0.79 28.46
CA GLY A 69 -18.65 -1.89 29.29
C GLY A 69 -20.16 -1.98 29.55
N GLN A 70 -21.05 -1.19 28.93
CA GLN A 70 -22.49 -1.23 29.26
C GLN A 70 -23.41 -1.01 28.04
N LEU A 71 -24.20 -2.05 27.77
CA LEU A 71 -25.36 -2.15 26.87
C LEU A 71 -25.07 -2.04 25.35
N PRO A 72 -25.80 -2.80 24.50
CA PRO A 72 -25.66 -2.68 23.05
C PRO A 72 -26.05 -1.27 22.62
N VAL A 73 -25.13 -0.57 21.94
CA VAL A 73 -25.41 0.72 21.30
C VAL A 73 -26.51 0.49 20.28
N ALA A 74 -27.62 1.23 20.36
CA ALA A 74 -28.79 1.02 19.50
C ALA A 74 -28.47 1.20 18.00
N ASN A 75 -27.41 1.92 17.66
CA ASN A 75 -26.87 2.01 16.31
C ASN A 75 -25.33 2.21 16.33
N PRO A 76 -24.54 1.12 16.33
CA PRO A 76 -23.08 1.22 16.35
C PRO A 76 -22.49 1.78 15.04
N ALA A 77 -23.30 1.87 13.98
CA ALA A 77 -22.92 2.48 12.70
C ALA A 77 -23.13 4.01 12.65
N ALA A 78 -23.89 4.57 13.61
CA ALA A 78 -24.22 6.00 13.63
C ALA A 78 -23.00 6.94 13.69
N PRO A 79 -21.93 6.67 14.46
CA PRO A 79 -20.77 7.55 14.50
C PRO A 79 -20.06 7.66 13.15
N LEU A 80 -19.86 6.52 12.46
CA LEU A 80 -19.25 6.52 11.13
C LEU A 80 -20.15 7.22 10.11
N GLN A 81 -21.47 6.96 10.15
CA GLN A 81 -22.42 7.63 9.28
C GLN A 81 -22.44 9.15 9.51
N HIS A 82 -22.36 9.60 10.76
CA HIS A 82 -22.29 11.01 11.12
C HIS A 82 -21.00 11.66 10.61
N LEU A 83 -19.86 11.00 10.78
CA LEU A 83 -18.56 11.46 10.27
C LEU A 83 -18.57 11.60 8.74
N LEU A 84 -19.15 10.63 8.02
CA LEU A 84 -19.31 10.72 6.57
C LEU A 84 -20.20 11.92 6.19
N GLY A 85 -21.29 12.14 6.93
CA GLY A 85 -22.16 13.30 6.74
C GLY A 85 -21.47 14.64 6.97
N GLN A 86 -20.57 14.75 7.95
CA GLN A 86 -19.76 15.96 8.18
C GLN A 86 -18.84 16.30 7.00
N HIS A 87 -18.49 15.30 6.20
CA HIS A 87 -17.67 15.42 5.01
C HIS A 87 -18.49 15.40 3.70
N ASP A 88 -19.80 15.66 3.79
CA ASP A 88 -20.73 15.71 2.64
C ASP A 88 -20.76 14.39 1.83
N VAL A 89 -20.50 13.26 2.49
CA VAL A 89 -20.63 11.91 1.94
C VAL A 89 -21.95 11.32 2.43
N HIS A 90 -22.94 11.27 1.55
CA HIS A 90 -24.23 10.67 1.87
C HIS A 90 -24.17 9.14 1.72
N ALA A 91 -23.88 8.48 2.84
CA ALA A 91 -23.84 7.02 2.92
C ALA A 91 -24.81 6.48 3.97
N LYS A 92 -25.31 5.28 3.70
CA LYS A 92 -25.92 4.42 4.73
C LYS A 92 -24.84 3.48 5.24
N VAL A 93 -24.66 3.44 6.55
CA VAL A 93 -23.70 2.53 7.20
C VAL A 93 -24.48 1.50 8.02
N THR A 94 -24.17 0.23 7.84
CA THR A 94 -24.76 -0.89 8.59
C THR A 94 -23.67 -1.84 9.03
N LEU A 95 -23.79 -2.44 10.21
CA LEU A 95 -22.94 -3.57 10.58
C LEU A 95 -23.56 -4.86 10.05
N VAL A 96 -22.73 -5.71 9.45
CA VAL A 96 -23.13 -6.99 8.87
C VAL A 96 -22.22 -8.10 9.37
N GLU A 97 -22.76 -9.31 9.43
CA GLU A 97 -21.97 -10.51 9.68
C GLU A 97 -21.05 -10.79 8.48
N PHE A 98 -19.77 -11.03 8.74
CA PHE A 98 -18.77 -11.33 7.73
C PHE A 98 -17.94 -12.55 8.17
N GLY A 99 -18.47 -13.75 7.90
CA GLY A 99 -17.89 -14.99 8.41
C GLY A 99 -17.94 -15.02 9.95
N PRO A 100 -16.82 -15.32 10.64
CA PRO A 100 -16.77 -15.27 12.11
C PRO A 100 -16.64 -13.84 12.68
N GLU A 101 -16.54 -12.81 11.82
CA GLU A 101 -16.26 -11.44 12.20
C GLU A 101 -17.43 -10.49 11.87
N THR A 102 -17.28 -9.22 12.27
CA THR A 102 -18.20 -8.14 11.91
C THR A 102 -17.56 -7.24 10.86
N ALA A 103 -18.34 -6.78 9.89
CA ALA A 103 -17.93 -5.79 8.91
C ALA A 103 -18.86 -4.57 8.93
N ALA A 104 -18.32 -3.41 8.56
CA ALA A 104 -19.13 -2.25 8.20
C ALA A 104 -19.46 -2.31 6.70
N GLU A 105 -20.75 -2.30 6.36
CA GLU A 105 -21.24 -2.07 5.02
C GLU A 105 -21.57 -0.58 4.85
N VAL A 106 -20.86 0.09 3.93
CA VAL A 106 -21.06 1.49 3.57
C VAL A 106 -21.68 1.55 2.17
N ALA A 107 -22.95 1.88 2.10
CA ALA A 107 -23.70 2.01 0.84
C ALA A 107 -23.85 3.48 0.46
N VAL A 108 -23.28 3.88 -0.68
CA VAL A 108 -23.40 5.23 -1.25
C VAL A 108 -24.36 5.22 -2.44
N ALA A 109 -25.33 6.13 -2.42
CA ALA A 109 -26.41 6.15 -3.41
C ALA A 109 -25.92 6.63 -4.77
N THR A 110 -24.98 7.57 -4.80
CA THR A 110 -24.48 8.19 -6.04
C THR A 110 -23.00 7.93 -6.26
N TYR A 111 -22.55 7.99 -7.52
CA TYR A 111 -21.11 7.96 -7.82
C TYR A 111 -20.40 9.25 -7.35
N GLY A 112 -21.13 10.37 -7.20
CA GLY A 112 -20.59 11.60 -6.65
C GLY A 112 -20.17 11.45 -5.18
N ASP A 113 -21.04 10.85 -4.35
CA ASP A 113 -20.72 10.52 -2.95
C ASP A 113 -19.56 9.52 -2.87
N ALA A 114 -19.53 8.54 -3.78
CA ALA A 114 -18.44 7.58 -3.87
C ALA A 114 -17.09 8.28 -4.15
N TRP A 115 -17.06 9.28 -5.04
CA TRP A 115 -15.85 10.08 -5.29
C TRP A 115 -15.45 10.96 -4.12
N ARG A 116 -16.41 11.55 -3.41
CA ARG A 116 -16.13 12.29 -2.16
C ARG A 116 -15.53 11.37 -1.10
N LEU A 117 -16.03 10.13 -1.00
CA LEU A 117 -15.45 9.12 -0.12
C LEU A 117 -14.01 8.76 -0.53
N VAL A 118 -13.72 8.61 -1.82
CA VAL A 118 -12.33 8.43 -2.31
C VAL A 118 -11.45 9.58 -1.83
N ALA A 119 -11.87 10.82 -2.07
CA ALA A 119 -11.11 12.00 -1.67
C ALA A 119 -10.86 12.04 -0.15
N LEU A 120 -11.88 11.74 0.65
CA LEU A 120 -11.79 11.70 2.10
C LEU A 120 -10.78 10.63 2.58
N VAL A 121 -10.82 9.42 2.01
CA VAL A 121 -9.87 8.35 2.36
C VAL A 121 -8.44 8.75 2.01
N VAL A 122 -8.23 9.38 0.86
CA VAL A 122 -6.91 9.87 0.43
C VAL A 122 -6.42 10.99 1.36
N GLU A 123 -7.28 11.96 1.70
CA GLU A 123 -6.95 13.09 2.58
C GLU A 123 -6.63 12.63 4.00
N ARG A 124 -7.36 11.66 4.53
CA ARG A 124 -7.20 11.14 5.90
C ARG A 124 -6.15 10.04 6.03
N ARG A 125 -5.45 9.71 4.93
CA ARG A 125 -4.38 8.71 4.95
C ARG A 125 -3.26 9.15 5.89
N SER A 126 -2.80 8.24 6.75
CA SER A 126 -1.71 8.54 7.68
C SER A 126 -0.39 8.81 6.94
N GLU A 127 0.51 9.57 7.57
CA GLU A 127 1.84 9.87 7.03
C GLU A 127 2.61 8.60 6.66
N ALA A 128 2.49 7.54 7.47
CA ALA A 128 3.13 6.25 7.21
C ALA A 128 2.65 5.60 5.92
N HIS A 129 1.35 5.64 5.63
CA HIS A 129 0.81 5.09 4.38
C HIS A 129 1.20 5.96 3.18
N ASN A 130 1.23 7.28 3.32
CA ASN A 130 1.75 8.17 2.28
C ASN A 130 3.23 7.89 1.96
N ALA A 131 4.06 7.72 3.00
CA ALA A 131 5.47 7.38 2.84
C ALA A 131 5.65 6.00 2.19
N ALA A 132 4.89 4.99 2.65
CA ALA A 132 4.90 3.65 2.07
C ALA A 132 4.54 3.67 0.58
N LEU A 133 3.50 4.39 0.17
CA LEU A 133 3.12 4.52 -1.24
C LEU A 133 4.20 5.21 -2.07
N ARG A 134 4.84 6.25 -1.52
CA ARG A 134 5.94 6.93 -2.20
C ARG A 134 7.12 5.99 -2.41
N LEU A 135 7.43 5.15 -1.42
CA LEU A 135 8.48 4.14 -1.54
C LEU A 135 8.12 3.05 -2.56
N ARG A 136 6.90 2.50 -2.52
CA ARG A 136 6.41 1.52 -3.52
C ARG A 136 6.51 2.07 -4.95
N ALA A 137 6.13 3.34 -5.14
CA ALA A 137 6.23 4.00 -6.44
C ALA A 137 7.70 4.15 -6.90
N ALA A 138 8.61 4.50 -5.99
CA ALA A 138 10.04 4.57 -6.29
C ALA A 138 10.62 3.19 -6.64
N PHE A 139 10.26 2.14 -5.90
CA PHE A 139 10.65 0.75 -6.18
C PHE A 139 10.13 0.28 -7.53
N THR A 140 8.85 0.51 -7.81
CA THR A 140 8.23 0.18 -9.11
C THR A 140 8.96 0.88 -10.26
N LYS A 141 9.36 2.15 -10.09
CA LYS A 141 10.07 2.94 -11.12
C LYS A 141 11.40 2.29 -11.52
N ILE A 142 12.14 1.75 -10.56
CA ILE A 142 13.42 1.07 -10.79
C ILE A 142 13.29 -0.44 -11.08
N GLY A 143 12.06 -0.93 -11.30
CA GLY A 143 11.80 -2.31 -11.69
C GLY A 143 11.84 -3.34 -10.56
N ILE A 144 11.80 -2.90 -9.28
CA ILE A 144 11.61 -3.82 -8.15
C ILE A 144 10.15 -4.28 -8.15
N THR A 145 9.96 -5.61 -8.23
CA THR A 145 8.63 -6.21 -8.44
C THR A 145 8.08 -6.94 -7.23
N GLU A 146 8.95 -7.41 -6.33
CA GLU A 146 8.54 -7.96 -5.04
C GLU A 146 8.87 -6.96 -3.92
N ASP A 147 7.86 -6.21 -3.46
CA ASP A 147 8.01 -5.27 -2.37
C ASP A 147 6.98 -5.50 -1.25
N HIS A 148 7.43 -6.16 -0.17
CA HIS A 148 6.61 -6.31 1.04
C HIS A 148 6.65 -5.05 1.90
N ILE A 149 6.16 -3.93 1.37
CA ILE A 149 6.07 -2.67 2.10
C ILE A 149 4.70 -2.60 2.78
N TYR A 150 4.64 -2.52 4.10
CA TYR A 150 3.38 -2.37 4.83
C TYR A 150 3.53 -1.45 6.04
N VAL A 151 2.41 -0.92 6.52
CA VAL A 151 2.38 -0.02 7.67
C VAL A 151 1.94 -0.81 8.91
N ALA A 152 2.72 -0.71 9.98
CA ALA A 152 2.41 -1.30 11.27
C ALA A 152 2.72 -0.30 12.39
N ALA A 153 1.76 -0.08 13.30
CA ALA A 153 1.91 0.82 14.44
C ALA A 153 2.48 2.21 14.10
N GLY A 154 2.07 2.80 12.97
CA GLY A 154 2.52 4.13 12.54
C GLY A 154 3.93 4.17 11.92
N THR A 155 4.60 3.03 11.78
CA THR A 155 5.89 2.89 11.07
C THR A 155 5.70 2.13 9.77
N VAL A 156 6.66 2.27 8.86
CA VAL A 156 6.68 1.50 7.61
C VAL A 156 7.67 0.36 7.77
N GLN A 157 7.17 -0.86 7.59
CA GLN A 157 8.01 -2.04 7.46
C GLN A 157 8.35 -2.23 5.99
N ILE A 158 9.64 -2.28 5.69
CA ILE A 158 10.20 -2.54 4.37
C ILE A 158 10.63 -4.00 4.41
N GLY A 159 9.72 -4.88 4.02
CA GLY A 159 9.90 -6.32 4.14
C GLY A 159 10.84 -6.91 3.10
N ASP A 160 10.61 -8.18 2.81
CA ASP A 160 11.44 -8.98 1.92
C ASP A 160 11.44 -8.45 0.48
N ILE A 161 12.62 -8.09 -0.01
CA ILE A 161 12.93 -7.97 -1.43
C ILE A 161 13.77 -9.18 -1.86
N ASN A 162 13.59 -9.65 -3.09
CA ASN A 162 14.41 -10.75 -3.61
C ASN A 162 15.86 -10.28 -3.89
N ALA A 163 16.79 -11.23 -4.04
CA ALA A 163 18.19 -10.91 -4.27
C ALA A 163 18.46 -10.05 -5.54
N PRO A 164 17.87 -10.34 -6.73
CA PRO A 164 18.00 -9.46 -7.89
C PRO A 164 17.53 -8.02 -7.66
N ASP A 165 16.39 -7.83 -6.99
CA ASP A 165 15.84 -6.52 -6.64
C ASP A 165 16.76 -5.79 -5.64
N ALA A 166 17.37 -6.51 -4.71
CA ALA A 166 18.36 -5.98 -3.78
C ALA A 166 19.65 -5.51 -4.48
N VAL A 167 20.13 -6.24 -5.51
CA VAL A 167 21.25 -5.79 -6.34
C VAL A 167 20.88 -4.53 -7.11
N THR A 168 19.70 -4.52 -7.74
CA THR A 168 19.18 -3.34 -8.46
C THR A 168 19.12 -2.12 -7.55
N LEU A 169 18.56 -2.26 -6.36
CA LEU A 169 18.49 -1.18 -5.36
C LEU A 169 19.89 -0.67 -4.98
N LEU A 170 20.86 -1.58 -4.80
CA LEU A 170 22.23 -1.24 -4.45
C LEU A 170 22.93 -0.48 -5.59
N GLU A 171 22.77 -0.92 -6.85
CA GLU A 171 23.33 -0.24 -8.02
C GLU A 171 22.75 1.16 -8.19
N ILE A 172 21.42 1.31 -8.05
CA ILE A 172 20.75 2.61 -8.11
C ILE A 172 21.29 3.53 -7.01
N LEU A 173 21.23 3.13 -5.74
CA LEU A 173 21.62 3.99 -4.62
C LEU A 173 23.12 4.34 -4.56
N THR A 174 23.96 3.62 -5.31
CA THR A 174 25.40 3.89 -5.40
C THR A 174 25.81 4.51 -6.73
N ASN A 175 24.86 4.81 -7.62
CA ASN A 175 25.11 5.27 -8.99
C ASN A 175 26.09 4.35 -9.75
N GLY A 176 25.94 3.03 -9.59
CA GLY A 176 26.81 2.03 -10.20
C GLY A 176 28.20 1.89 -9.57
N ASN A 177 28.56 2.70 -8.57
CA ASN A 177 29.84 2.59 -7.86
C ASN A 177 29.94 1.33 -6.98
N SER A 178 28.81 0.65 -6.75
CA SER A 178 28.81 -0.69 -6.13
C SER A 178 29.48 -1.74 -7.01
N SER A 179 29.75 -1.48 -8.30
CA SER A 179 30.37 -2.45 -9.21
C SER A 179 31.64 -3.06 -8.63
N ALA A 180 32.56 -2.26 -8.08
CA ALA A 180 33.80 -2.79 -7.50
C ALA A 180 33.53 -3.67 -6.26
N ALA A 181 32.59 -3.25 -5.39
CA ALA A 181 32.21 -4.04 -4.21
C ALA A 181 31.45 -5.33 -4.59
N LEU A 182 30.63 -5.28 -5.63
CA LEU A 182 29.94 -6.44 -6.19
C LEU A 182 30.92 -7.39 -6.88
N ASP A 183 31.91 -6.86 -7.60
CA ASP A 183 32.97 -7.63 -8.26
C ASP A 183 33.91 -8.31 -7.25
N GLU A 184 34.32 -7.60 -6.19
CA GLU A 184 35.10 -8.14 -5.07
C GLU A 184 34.37 -9.26 -4.32
N LEU A 185 33.05 -9.15 -4.20
CA LEU A 185 32.22 -10.20 -3.60
C LEU A 185 31.87 -11.32 -4.59
N GLY A 186 32.31 -11.24 -5.86
CA GLY A 186 32.01 -12.21 -6.90
C GLY A 186 30.57 -12.18 -7.41
N LEU A 187 29.78 -11.20 -6.97
CA LEU A 187 28.33 -11.09 -7.16
C LEU A 187 27.95 -10.69 -8.59
N ARG A 188 28.85 -10.13 -9.39
CA ARG A 188 28.55 -9.71 -10.77
C ARG A 188 28.68 -10.83 -11.80
N ASN A 189 29.63 -11.74 -11.59
CA ASN A 189 30.01 -12.79 -12.56
C ASN A 189 29.75 -14.21 -12.07
N ARG A 190 29.56 -14.40 -10.76
CA ARG A 190 29.33 -15.69 -10.08
C ARG A 190 28.26 -15.54 -9.00
N TRP A 191 27.17 -14.83 -9.31
CA TRP A 191 25.98 -14.84 -8.46
C TRP A 191 25.38 -16.25 -8.47
N ASP A 192 25.70 -17.04 -7.45
CA ASP A 192 24.92 -18.22 -7.15
C ASP A 192 23.64 -17.76 -6.43
N ALA A 193 22.55 -17.63 -7.19
CA ALA A 193 21.25 -17.28 -6.63
C ALA A 193 20.74 -18.33 -5.63
N GLU A 194 21.38 -19.49 -5.53
CA GLU A 194 21.08 -20.57 -4.59
C GLU A 194 22.00 -20.53 -3.35
N GLY A 195 23.03 -19.68 -3.35
CA GLY A 195 24.04 -19.55 -2.29
C GLY A 195 23.61 -18.64 -1.14
N TRP A 196 23.41 -19.20 0.06
CA TRP A 196 22.98 -18.42 1.24
C TRP A 196 24.02 -17.41 1.74
N ARG A 197 25.32 -17.65 1.52
CA ARG A 197 26.41 -16.78 2.04
C ARG A 197 26.50 -15.46 1.28
N GLU A 198 26.18 -15.50 -0.01
CA GLU A 198 26.13 -14.37 -0.91
C GLU A 198 24.99 -13.41 -0.50
N VAL A 199 23.87 -13.96 -0.03
CA VAL A 199 22.72 -13.21 0.50
C VAL A 199 23.08 -12.47 1.78
N GLU A 200 23.85 -13.07 2.70
CA GLU A 200 24.30 -12.39 3.93
C GLU A 200 25.21 -11.20 3.62
N LYS A 201 26.16 -11.37 2.70
CA LYS A 201 27.05 -10.29 2.26
C LYS A 201 26.27 -9.16 1.59
N LEU A 202 25.32 -9.51 0.71
CA LEU A 202 24.46 -8.53 0.07
C LEU A 202 23.61 -7.79 1.11
N ALA A 203 23.02 -8.48 2.08
CA ALA A 203 22.26 -7.86 3.15
C ALA A 203 23.11 -6.88 3.98
N GLN A 204 24.37 -7.21 4.27
CA GLN A 204 25.27 -6.30 4.99
C GLN A 204 25.61 -5.05 4.18
N LEU A 205 25.93 -5.20 2.89
CA LEU A 205 26.21 -4.06 2.01
C LEU A 205 24.98 -3.17 1.85
N LEU A 206 23.84 -3.79 1.52
CA LEU A 206 22.58 -3.10 1.31
C LEU A 206 22.15 -2.37 2.57
N GLY A 207 22.27 -3.01 3.74
CA GLY A 207 21.99 -2.38 5.03
C GLY A 207 22.77 -1.08 5.23
N ARG A 208 24.05 -1.02 4.87
CA ARG A 208 24.85 0.21 4.97
C ARG A 208 24.35 1.30 4.03
N VAL A 209 24.08 0.94 2.76
CA VAL A 209 23.68 1.91 1.72
C VAL A 209 22.27 2.43 1.98
N VAL A 210 21.32 1.54 2.27
CA VAL A 210 19.94 1.89 2.61
C VAL A 210 19.90 2.70 3.90
N SER A 211 20.67 2.34 4.93
CA SER A 211 20.75 3.14 6.17
C SER A 211 21.24 4.57 5.90
N LYS A 212 22.24 4.73 5.03
CA LYS A 212 22.76 6.04 4.64
C LYS A 212 21.72 6.85 3.86
N ALA A 213 21.02 6.23 2.90
CA ALA A 213 19.98 6.90 2.11
C ALA A 213 18.74 7.28 2.95
N CYS A 214 18.40 6.43 3.92
CA CYS A 214 17.27 6.61 4.83
C CYS A 214 17.57 7.62 5.95
N GLY A 215 18.84 7.90 6.23
CA GLY A 215 19.27 8.77 7.35
C GLY A 215 19.16 8.11 8.73
N GLN A 216 18.80 6.83 8.79
CA GLN A 216 18.66 6.03 10.00
C GLN A 216 19.23 4.64 9.74
N TYR A 217 19.80 4.00 10.77
CA TYR A 217 20.10 2.58 10.72
C TYR A 217 18.83 1.76 10.41
N LEU A 218 18.88 0.99 9.33
CA LEU A 218 17.90 -0.01 8.96
C LEU A 218 18.53 -1.39 9.06
N GLU A 219 17.89 -2.25 9.84
CA GLU A 219 18.33 -3.63 10.03
C GLU A 219 18.03 -4.44 8.77
N SER A 220 19.05 -4.63 7.94
CA SER A 220 18.97 -5.48 6.76
C SER A 220 19.28 -6.92 7.13
N VAL A 221 18.24 -7.75 7.20
CA VAL A 221 18.31 -9.15 7.65
C VAL A 221 18.24 -10.09 6.46
N PRO A 222 19.24 -10.97 6.25
CA PRO A 222 19.17 -11.99 5.22
C PRO A 222 18.10 -13.03 5.59
N ASN A 223 17.27 -13.38 4.61
CA ASN A 223 16.21 -14.37 4.74
C ASN A 223 16.40 -15.45 3.65
N PRO A 224 17.44 -16.30 3.79
CA PRO A 224 17.77 -17.28 2.77
C PRO A 224 16.71 -18.38 2.71
N ALA A 225 16.41 -18.83 1.49
CA ALA A 225 15.59 -20.01 1.29
C ALA A 225 16.38 -21.28 1.67
N CYS A 226 15.66 -22.30 2.13
CA CYS A 226 16.24 -23.62 2.31
C CYS A 226 16.60 -24.23 0.93
N HIS A 227 17.58 -25.13 0.86
CA HIS A 227 18.02 -25.72 -0.43
C HIS A 227 16.89 -26.42 -1.22
N THR A 228 15.88 -27.00 -0.54
CA THR A 228 14.69 -27.58 -1.19
C THR A 228 13.60 -26.56 -1.48
N CYS A 229 13.70 -25.35 -0.92
CA CYS A 229 12.73 -24.28 -1.05
C CYS A 229 13.13 -23.26 -2.13
N ALA A 230 14.40 -23.19 -2.54
CA ALA A 230 14.94 -22.14 -3.40
C ALA A 230 14.19 -22.01 -4.75
N SER A 231 13.69 -23.12 -5.29
CA SER A 231 12.92 -23.14 -6.54
C SER A 231 11.49 -22.61 -6.41
N SER A 232 10.91 -22.63 -5.21
CA SER A 232 9.55 -22.14 -4.92
C SER A 232 9.51 -20.82 -4.15
N ARG A 233 10.62 -20.47 -3.50
CA ARG A 233 10.82 -19.24 -2.75
C ARG A 233 12.26 -18.78 -2.97
N PRO A 234 12.50 -17.68 -3.70
CA PRO A 234 13.85 -17.15 -3.88
C PRO A 234 14.40 -16.63 -2.55
N HIS A 235 15.72 -16.52 -2.46
CA HIS A 235 16.37 -15.86 -1.32
C HIS A 235 15.96 -14.39 -1.24
N ARG A 236 15.71 -13.92 -0.01
CA ARG A 236 15.17 -12.59 0.27
C ARG A 236 16.01 -11.85 1.29
N ILE A 237 15.86 -10.53 1.33
CA ILE A 237 16.46 -9.64 2.30
C ILE A 237 15.36 -8.73 2.83
N SER A 238 15.17 -8.70 4.14
CA SER A 238 14.24 -7.78 4.81
C SER A 238 15.00 -6.51 5.18
N LEU A 239 14.43 -5.34 4.92
CA LEU A 239 15.07 -4.02 5.16
C LEU A 239 14.61 -3.35 6.47
N GLY A 240 13.86 -4.07 7.30
CA GLY A 240 13.49 -3.63 8.65
C GLY A 240 12.37 -2.60 8.68
N THR A 241 12.36 -1.76 9.71
CA THR A 241 11.30 -0.78 9.99
C THR A 241 11.85 0.63 10.08
N ALA A 242 11.11 1.59 9.51
CA ALA A 242 11.50 2.99 9.45
C ALA A 242 10.31 3.91 9.80
N SER A 243 10.63 5.09 10.33
CA SER A 243 9.63 6.16 10.46
C SER A 243 9.21 6.69 9.09
N PRO A 244 8.03 7.31 8.95
CA PRO A 244 7.56 7.86 7.68
C PRO A 244 8.56 8.85 7.05
N GLN A 245 9.22 9.66 7.87
CA GLN A 245 10.19 10.66 7.41
C GLN A 245 11.41 10.00 6.75
N HIS A 246 11.97 8.95 7.39
CA HIS A 246 13.14 8.25 6.86
C HIS A 246 12.80 7.43 5.59
N VAL A 247 11.59 6.89 5.51
CA VAL A 247 11.07 6.24 4.29
C VAL A 247 10.96 7.22 3.13
N LEU A 248 10.50 8.45 3.38
CA LEU A 248 10.46 9.49 2.36
C LEU A 248 11.85 9.89 1.88
N LEU A 249 12.85 9.93 2.77
CA LEU A 249 14.24 10.16 2.38
C LEU A 249 14.75 9.04 1.46
N LEU A 250 14.50 7.78 1.81
CA LEU A 250 14.86 6.63 0.99
C LEU A 250 14.18 6.69 -0.39
N ALA A 251 12.87 6.92 -0.44
CA ALA A 251 12.13 7.02 -1.70
C ALA A 251 12.63 8.17 -2.58
N SER A 252 13.00 9.30 -1.97
CA SER A 252 13.57 10.46 -2.66
C SER A 252 14.97 10.16 -3.21
N ALA A 253 15.82 9.48 -2.43
CA ALA A 253 17.15 9.07 -2.86
C ALA A 253 17.10 8.12 -4.07
N ILE A 254 16.17 7.16 -4.07
CA ILE A 254 15.94 6.26 -5.22
C ILE A 254 15.48 7.05 -6.44
N THR A 255 14.49 7.93 -6.26
CA THR A 255 13.94 8.72 -7.37
C THR A 255 15.01 9.62 -7.99
N ALA A 256 15.85 10.26 -7.17
CA ALA A 256 16.92 11.13 -7.62
C ALA A 256 18.06 10.38 -8.32
N ALA A 257 18.40 9.17 -7.84
CA ALA A 257 19.43 8.34 -8.46
C ALA A 257 19.00 7.73 -9.80
N ASP A 258 17.68 7.54 -10.01
CA ASP A 258 17.10 7.02 -11.25
C ASP A 258 16.87 8.11 -12.33
N GLU A 259 17.05 9.40 -12.03
CA GLU A 259 16.91 10.46 -13.04
C GLU A 259 18.12 10.48 -14.01
N PRO A 260 17.92 10.26 -15.32
CA PRO A 260 19.00 10.34 -16.29
C PRO A 260 19.39 11.82 -16.50
N GLY A 261 20.44 12.29 -15.82
CA GLY A 261 21.04 13.60 -16.16
C GLY A 261 21.63 14.46 -15.05
N ALA A 262 21.73 14.04 -13.79
CA ALA A 262 22.38 14.86 -12.74
C ALA A 262 23.93 14.80 -12.74
N CYS A 263 24.54 14.47 -13.89
CA CYS A 263 25.96 14.60 -14.18
C CYS A 263 26.13 15.08 -15.64
N GLY A 264 25.67 16.30 -15.91
CA GLY A 264 26.01 17.04 -17.12
C GLY A 264 26.81 18.29 -16.73
N ASP A 265 28.09 18.29 -17.11
CA ASP A 265 28.98 19.45 -17.30
C ASP A 265 29.00 20.54 -16.23
N VAL A 266 29.94 20.40 -15.28
CA VAL A 266 30.71 21.56 -14.81
C VAL A 266 32.06 21.50 -15.51
N ALA A 267 32.16 22.13 -16.69
CA ALA A 267 33.45 22.48 -17.25
C ALA A 267 34.17 23.40 -16.25
N PRO A 268 35.46 23.17 -15.94
CA PRO A 268 36.22 24.13 -15.16
C PRO A 268 36.30 25.46 -15.93
N PRO A 269 36.19 26.62 -15.27
CA PRO A 269 36.50 27.87 -15.93
C PRO A 269 37.98 27.86 -16.32
N ASP A 270 38.23 28.07 -17.62
CA ASP A 270 39.58 28.31 -18.14
C ASP A 270 40.24 29.44 -17.33
N MET A 271 41.38 29.13 -16.72
CA MET A 271 42.43 30.08 -16.37
C MET A 271 43.77 29.56 -16.88
#